data_AF-A0A6F8YH28-F1
#
_entry.id   AF-A0A6F8YH28-F1
#
_cell.length_a   1.000
_cell.length_b   1.000
_cell.length_c   1.000
_cell.angle_alpha   90.00
_cell.angle_beta   90.00
_cell.angle_gamma   90.00
#
_symmetry.space_group_name_H-M   'P 1'
#
loop_
_entity.id
_entity.type
_entity.pdbx_description
1 polymer ?
#
loop_
_entity_poly.entity_id
_entity_poly.type
_entity_poly.pdbx_seq_one_letter_code
_entity_poly.pdbx_strand_id
1 'polypeptide(L)'
;MREPTLDPVRRPRLPGGRTLLRTGLIATFLLTAVAALFARDPAAPCAPPPTTAATAPSVDASGRIAVPPGAVGVPVRLAEPAVLALVHPGDRVDLLSAGGATPTPAPALSHESALLARDALVLGVVGADGAVLLALSPDRARAIVGLPEGTRFGVMVRPK
;
A
#
# COMPACT_ATOMS: atom_id res chain seq x y z
N MET A 1 61.31 -32.81 38.07
CA MET A 1 60.50 -33.03 36.86
C MET A 1 59.04 -32.84 37.24
N ARG A 2 58.38 -31.78 36.73
CA ARG A 2 56.95 -31.51 36.97
C ARG A 2 56.21 -31.90 35.69
N GLU A 3 55.29 -32.84 35.78
CA GLU A 3 54.46 -33.29 34.66
C GLU A 3 53.46 -32.20 34.24
N PRO A 4 53.32 -31.91 32.93
CA PRO A 4 52.26 -31.05 32.43
C PRO A 4 50.92 -31.79 32.54
N THR A 5 50.09 -31.34 33.49
CA THR A 5 48.71 -31.78 33.65
C THR A 5 47.92 -31.40 32.39
N LEU A 6 47.38 -32.41 31.70
CA LEU A 6 46.51 -32.23 30.54
C LEU A 6 45.23 -31.50 30.96
N ASP A 7 45.02 -30.32 30.38
CA ASP A 7 43.81 -29.50 30.51
C ASP A 7 42.60 -30.25 29.91
N PRO A 8 41.51 -30.50 30.66
CA PRO A 8 40.38 -31.22 30.13
C PRO A 8 39.68 -30.40 29.04
N VAL A 9 39.66 -30.96 27.83
CA VAL A 9 38.93 -30.47 26.66
C VAL A 9 37.48 -30.16 27.04
N ARG A 10 37.15 -28.86 27.06
CA ARG A 10 35.77 -28.37 27.26
C ARG A 10 34.88 -28.88 26.14
N ARG A 11 34.03 -29.87 26.44
CA ARG A 11 32.98 -30.31 25.51
C ARG A 11 32.00 -29.14 25.26
N PRO A 12 31.69 -28.80 24.01
CA PRO A 12 30.70 -27.77 23.70
C PRO A 12 29.33 -28.26 24.18
N ARG A 13 28.73 -27.53 25.12
CA ARG A 13 27.38 -27.81 25.61
C ARG A 13 26.40 -27.63 24.47
N LEU A 14 25.64 -28.68 24.16
CA LEU A 14 24.56 -28.59 23.18
C LEU A 14 23.57 -27.50 23.60
N PRO A 15 23.06 -26.70 22.64
CA PRO A 15 22.07 -25.67 22.91
C PRO A 15 20.83 -26.30 23.54
N GLY A 16 20.41 -25.79 24.69
CA GLY A 16 19.30 -26.36 25.45
C GLY A 16 17.99 -26.36 24.66
N GLY A 17 17.05 -27.24 25.04
CA GLY A 17 15.79 -27.44 24.31
C GLY A 17 14.95 -26.18 24.07
N ARG A 18 15.13 -25.13 24.90
CA ARG A 18 14.52 -23.81 24.67
C ARG A 18 15.00 -23.11 23.40
N THR A 19 16.26 -23.30 23.02
CA THR A 19 16.83 -22.73 21.80
C THR A 19 16.26 -23.43 20.57
N LEU A 20 16.07 -24.75 20.64
CA LEU A 20 15.42 -25.54 19.58
C LEU A 20 13.96 -25.14 19.39
N LEU A 21 13.23 -24.87 20.47
CA LEU A 21 11.85 -24.40 20.39
C LEU A 21 11.75 -23.02 19.70
N ARG A 22 12.67 -22.11 20.04
CA ARG A 22 12.74 -20.78 19.43
C ARG A 22 13.08 -20.85 17.95
N THR A 23 14.07 -21.66 17.56
CA THR A 23 14.44 -21.81 16.15
C THR A 23 13.34 -22.47 15.34
N GLY A 24 12.65 -23.46 15.91
CA GLY A 24 11.48 -24.07 15.28
C GLY A 24 10.38 -23.04 15.00
N LEU A 25 10.00 -22.24 16.01
CA LEU A 25 8.96 -21.22 15.87
C LEU A 25 9.33 -20.14 14.84
N ILE A 26 10.58 -19.68 14.87
CA ILE A 26 11.11 -18.72 13.87
C ILE A 26 11.04 -19.32 12.47
N ALA A 27 11.45 -20.58 12.28
CA ALA A 27 11.41 -21.25 10.99
C ALA A 27 9.98 -21.39 10.45
N THR A 28 9.03 -21.79 11.31
CA THR A 28 7.61 -21.90 10.93
C THR A 28 7.03 -20.53 10.55
N PHE A 29 7.35 -19.48 11.32
CA PHE A 29 6.90 -18.12 11.02
C PHE A 29 7.46 -17.62 9.68
N LEU A 30 8.76 -17.81 9.44
CA LEU A 30 9.41 -17.42 8.18
C LEU A 30 8.85 -18.18 6.98
N LEU A 31 8.63 -19.50 7.11
CA LEU A 31 8.00 -20.31 6.07
C LEU A 31 6.60 -19.79 5.73
N THR A 32 5.83 -19.41 6.74
CA THR A 32 4.46 -18.88 6.57
C THR A 32 4.48 -17.51 5.90
N ALA A 33 5.39 -16.62 6.28
CA ALA A 33 5.56 -15.30 5.66
C ALA A 33 5.97 -15.41 4.18
N VAL A 34 6.90 -16.32 3.86
CA VAL A 34 7.31 -16.59 2.49
C VAL A 34 6.13 -17.14 1.68
N ALA A 35 5.38 -18.10 2.20
CA ALA A 35 4.19 -18.63 1.53
C ALA A 35 3.13 -17.55 1.27
N ALA A 36 2.91 -16.62 2.20
CA ALA A 36 1.99 -15.50 2.02
C ALA A 36 2.45 -14.50 0.95
N LEU A 37 3.76 -14.29 0.79
CA LEU A 37 4.33 -13.48 -0.29
C LEU A 37 4.12 -14.15 -1.65
N PHE A 38 4.38 -15.46 -1.77
CA PHE A 38 4.16 -16.20 -3.00
C PHE A 38 2.67 -16.39 -3.36
N ALA A 39 1.79 -16.55 -2.36
CA ALA A 39 0.35 -16.62 -2.57
C ALA A 39 -0.26 -15.29 -3.03
N ARG A 40 0.42 -14.16 -2.79
CA ARG A 40 0.02 -12.83 -3.26
C ARG A 40 0.41 -12.52 -4.70
N ASP A 41 1.09 -13.44 -5.38
CA ASP A 41 1.42 -13.30 -6.79
C ASP A 41 0.59 -14.26 -7.65
N PRO A 42 -0.68 -13.93 -7.97
CA PRO A 42 -1.33 -14.52 -9.11
C PRO A 42 -0.83 -13.79 -10.36
N ALA A 43 0.39 -14.09 -10.78
CA ALA A 43 0.75 -13.97 -12.19
C ALA A 43 -0.08 -15.01 -12.94
N ALA A 44 -1.31 -14.65 -13.30
CA ALA A 44 -2.12 -15.39 -14.24
C ALA A 44 -1.65 -15.04 -15.66
N PRO A 45 -1.10 -15.99 -16.44
CA PRO A 45 -0.90 -15.81 -17.87
C PRO A 45 -2.10 -16.42 -18.57
N CYS A 46 -3.12 -15.62 -18.91
CA CYS A 46 -4.07 -15.97 -19.96
C CYS A 46 -4.89 -14.76 -20.44
N ALA A 47 -4.83 -14.57 -21.76
CA ALA A 47 -5.66 -13.73 -22.63
C ALA A 47 -5.43 -12.20 -22.58
N PRO A 48 -5.02 -11.56 -23.69
CA PRO A 48 -5.10 -10.11 -23.79
C PRO A 48 -6.58 -9.69 -23.78
N PRO A 49 -7.05 -8.87 -22.83
CA PRO A 49 -8.29 -8.12 -23.02
C PRO A 49 -8.09 -7.18 -24.22
N PRO A 50 -9.16 -6.74 -24.92
CA PRO A 50 -9.02 -5.78 -25.99
C PRO A 50 -8.22 -4.60 -25.43
N THR A 51 -7.10 -4.30 -26.10
CA THR A 51 -6.33 -3.10 -25.89
C THR A 51 -7.26 -1.92 -26.15
N THR A 52 -8.00 -1.53 -25.13
CA THR A 52 -8.30 -0.11 -24.92
C THR A 52 -6.92 0.46 -24.73
N ALA A 53 -6.38 1.00 -25.82
CA ALA A 53 -5.10 1.68 -25.84
C ALA A 53 -4.99 2.46 -24.54
N ALA A 54 -3.82 2.39 -23.89
CA ALA A 54 -3.44 3.39 -22.92
C ALA A 54 -3.46 4.73 -23.64
N THR A 55 -4.64 5.34 -23.74
CA THR A 55 -4.83 6.65 -24.31
C THR A 55 -4.05 7.54 -23.38
N ALA A 56 -2.95 8.08 -23.89
CA ALA A 56 -2.21 9.10 -23.18
C ALA A 56 -3.23 10.14 -22.68
N PRO A 57 -3.10 10.62 -21.43
CA PRO A 57 -4.06 11.55 -20.88
C PRO A 57 -4.25 12.71 -21.85
N SER A 58 -5.45 12.83 -22.41
CA SER A 58 -5.76 13.88 -23.38
C SER A 58 -5.90 15.19 -22.62
N VAL A 59 -5.23 16.23 -23.11
CA VAL A 59 -5.32 17.56 -22.54
C VAL A 59 -6.48 18.30 -23.22
N ASP A 60 -7.34 18.95 -22.45
CA ASP A 60 -8.43 19.77 -22.98
C ASP A 60 -7.91 21.11 -23.53
N ALA A 61 -8.80 21.89 -24.17
CA ALA A 61 -8.45 23.20 -24.72
C ALA A 61 -7.93 24.21 -23.68
N SER A 62 -8.10 23.92 -22.39
CA SER A 62 -7.63 24.74 -21.26
C SER A 62 -6.31 24.24 -20.67
N GLY A 63 -5.67 23.23 -21.27
CA GLY A 63 -4.41 22.69 -20.76
C GLY A 63 -4.56 21.72 -19.59
N ARG A 64 -5.79 21.28 -19.26
CA ARG A 64 -6.05 20.35 -18.14
C ARG A 64 -6.21 18.93 -18.65
N ILE A 65 -5.87 17.95 -17.82
CA ILE A 65 -6.11 16.56 -18.18
C ILE A 65 -7.62 16.31 -18.19
N ALA A 66 -8.15 15.95 -19.36
CA ALA A 66 -9.54 15.61 -19.52
C ALA A 66 -9.85 14.28 -18.81
N VAL A 67 -11.09 14.17 -18.34
CA VAL A 67 -11.56 12.91 -17.74
C VAL A 67 -11.57 11.83 -18.81
N PRO A 68 -10.89 10.69 -18.60
CA PRO A 68 -10.93 9.57 -19.53
C PRO A 68 -12.35 9.06 -19.76
N PRO A 69 -12.69 8.58 -20.97
CA PRO A 69 -14.00 8.01 -21.24
C PRO A 69 -14.29 6.84 -20.28
N GLY A 70 -15.48 6.84 -19.68
CA GLY A 70 -15.88 5.83 -18.69
C GLY A 70 -15.34 6.08 -17.27
N ALA A 71 -14.63 7.18 -17.01
CA ALA A 71 -14.24 7.62 -15.68
C ALA A 71 -15.03 8.85 -15.23
N VAL A 72 -14.99 9.12 -13.92
CA VAL A 72 -15.58 10.30 -13.29
C VAL A 72 -14.48 11.02 -12.50
N GLY A 73 -14.43 12.35 -12.60
CA GLY A 73 -13.55 13.19 -11.79
C GLY A 73 -14.09 13.33 -10.38
N VAL A 74 -13.37 12.84 -9.39
CA VAL A 74 -13.77 12.90 -7.97
C VAL A 74 -12.76 13.72 -7.18
N PRO A 75 -13.18 14.81 -6.51
CA PRO A 75 -12.31 15.57 -5.63
C PRO A 75 -12.12 14.79 -4.32
N VAL A 76 -10.87 14.50 -3.96
CA VAL A 76 -10.53 13.80 -2.72
C VAL A 76 -9.65 14.68 -1.87
N ARG A 77 -10.08 14.93 -0.63
CA ARG A 77 -9.28 15.62 0.39
C ARG A 77 -8.28 14.65 0.98
N LEU A 78 -7.00 14.98 0.85
CA LEU A 78 -5.95 14.16 1.45
C LEU A 78 -5.87 14.42 2.95
N ALA A 79 -5.54 13.38 3.70
CA ALA A 79 -5.26 13.48 5.13
C ALA A 79 -4.01 14.33 5.40
N GLU A 80 -3.02 14.19 4.52
CA GLU A 80 -1.76 14.93 4.56
C GLU A 80 -1.70 15.87 3.35
N PRO A 81 -1.92 17.18 3.53
CA PRO A 81 -1.93 18.14 2.43
C PRO A 81 -0.53 18.35 1.83
N ALA A 82 0.55 18.13 2.58
CA ALA A 82 1.92 18.28 2.06
C ALA A 82 2.25 17.31 0.92
N VAL A 83 1.54 16.17 0.83
CA VAL A 83 1.73 15.18 -0.24
C VAL A 83 1.34 15.72 -1.61
N LEU A 84 0.48 16.75 -1.70
CA LEU A 84 0.12 17.37 -2.98
C LEU A 84 1.31 17.98 -3.72
N ALA A 85 2.36 18.38 -2.99
CA ALA A 85 3.59 18.87 -3.61
C ALA A 85 4.35 17.78 -4.37
N LEU A 86 4.04 16.50 -4.12
CA LEU A 86 4.68 15.35 -4.76
C LEU A 86 3.86 14.78 -5.92
N VAL A 87 2.58 15.17 -6.01
CA VAL A 87 1.61 14.59 -6.95
C VAL A 87 1.35 15.57 -8.09
N HIS A 88 1.58 15.12 -9.32
CA HIS A 88 1.41 15.92 -10.52
C HIS A 88 0.21 15.45 -11.34
N PRO A 89 -0.44 16.35 -12.10
CA PRO A 89 -1.41 15.94 -13.10
C PRO A 89 -0.78 14.92 -14.05
N GLY A 90 -1.44 13.78 -14.20
CA GLY A 90 -1.00 12.68 -15.05
C GLY A 90 -0.34 11.53 -14.27
N ASP A 91 -0.06 11.71 -12.98
CA ASP A 91 0.43 10.65 -12.13
C ASP A 91 -0.63 9.57 -11.91
N ARG A 92 -0.13 8.37 -11.62
CA ARG A 92 -0.95 7.23 -11.22
C ARG A 92 -0.77 7.01 -9.73
N VAL A 93 -1.87 6.98 -8.99
CA VAL A 93 -1.85 6.85 -7.52
C VAL A 93 -2.76 5.72 -7.05
N ASP A 94 -2.36 5.07 -5.97
CA ASP A 94 -3.25 4.23 -5.19
C ASP A 94 -3.90 5.06 -4.10
N LEU A 95 -5.22 4.98 -4.00
CA LEU A 95 -6.00 5.66 -2.97
C LEU A 95 -6.23 4.72 -1.80
N LEU A 96 -5.84 5.15 -0.61
CA LEU A 96 -5.99 4.42 0.65
C LEU A 96 -6.96 5.16 1.57
N SER A 97 -7.85 4.46 2.28
CA SER A 97 -8.51 5.04 3.45
C SER A 97 -7.59 4.90 4.66
N ALA A 98 -7.26 6.00 5.32
CA ALA A 98 -6.74 5.96 6.67
C ALA A 98 -7.92 5.80 7.62
N GLY A 99 -7.94 4.69 8.36
CA GLY A 99 -8.94 4.45 9.41
C GLY A 99 -9.01 5.65 10.35
N GLY A 100 -10.19 6.25 10.47
CA GLY A 100 -10.41 7.44 11.28
C GLY A 100 -10.08 7.15 12.75
N ALA A 101 -9.08 7.83 13.29
CA ALA A 101 -8.81 7.82 14.72
C ALA A 101 -9.98 8.51 15.45
N THR A 102 -10.96 7.74 15.93
CA THR A 102 -11.69 8.13 17.14
C THR A 102 -10.67 8.08 18.28
N PRO A 103 -10.53 9.15 19.08
CA PRO A 103 -9.67 9.15 20.27
C PRO A 103 -10.34 8.31 21.36
N THR A 104 -10.39 6.99 21.17
CA THR A 104 -10.75 6.03 22.21
C THR A 104 -9.45 5.47 22.78
N PRO A 105 -9.19 5.61 24.09
CA PRO A 105 -8.00 5.06 24.74
C PRO A 105 -8.18 3.54 24.92
N ALA A 106 -8.13 2.81 23.81
CA ALA A 106 -8.06 1.35 23.78
C ALA A 106 -6.88 0.96 22.86
N PRO A 107 -6.19 -0.16 23.13
CA PRO A 107 -4.97 -0.51 22.40
C PRO A 107 -5.30 -0.73 20.92
N ALA A 108 -4.90 0.23 20.08
CA ALA A 108 -5.15 0.23 18.64
C ALA A 108 -4.36 -0.91 17.99
N LEU A 109 -5.01 -2.06 17.83
CA LEU A 109 -4.56 -3.11 16.94
C LEU A 109 -4.80 -2.63 15.50
N SER A 110 -3.70 -2.39 14.79
CA SER A 110 -3.60 -2.19 13.34
C SER A 110 -4.48 -1.06 12.77
N HIS A 111 -3.87 0.11 12.53
CA HIS A 111 -4.39 1.07 11.56
C HIS A 111 -4.33 0.42 10.17
N GLU A 112 -5.37 -0.33 9.81
CA GLU A 112 -5.43 -1.05 8.54
C GLU A 112 -5.86 -0.07 7.44
N SER A 113 -4.88 0.47 6.73
CA SER A 113 -5.11 1.30 5.55
C SER A 113 -5.71 0.43 4.44
N ALA A 114 -6.99 0.61 4.12
CA ALA A 114 -7.65 -0.16 3.07
C ALA A 114 -7.47 0.48 1.68
N LEU A 115 -7.10 -0.32 0.68
CA LEU A 115 -6.97 0.13 -0.71
C LEU A 115 -8.35 0.34 -1.35
N LEU A 116 -8.68 1.60 -1.62
CA LEU A 116 -9.97 1.99 -2.20
C LEU A 116 -9.94 2.02 -3.71
N ALA A 117 -8.86 2.53 -4.30
CA ALA A 117 -8.68 2.58 -5.74
C ALA A 117 -7.23 2.29 -6.09
N ARG A 118 -7.02 1.50 -7.14
CA ARG A 118 -5.71 1.16 -7.66
C ARG A 118 -5.51 1.90 -8.98
N ASP A 119 -4.32 2.46 -9.19
CA ASP A 119 -3.92 3.10 -10.46
C ASP A 119 -4.83 4.27 -10.91
N ALA A 120 -5.36 5.03 -9.94
CA ALA A 120 -6.19 6.20 -10.20
C ALA A 120 -5.36 7.31 -10.88
N LEU A 121 -5.91 7.90 -11.95
CA LEU A 121 -5.24 8.98 -12.67
C LEU A 121 -5.48 10.31 -11.95
N VAL A 122 -4.42 11.06 -11.70
CA VAL A 122 -4.53 12.43 -11.21
C VAL A 122 -4.88 13.35 -12.37
N LEU A 123 -6.05 13.98 -12.31
CA LEU A 123 -6.52 14.95 -13.29
C LEU A 123 -6.02 16.35 -12.99
N GLY A 124 -5.84 16.67 -11.71
CA GLY A 124 -5.34 17.96 -11.25
C GLY A 124 -5.42 18.12 -9.74
N VAL A 125 -4.95 19.25 -9.23
CA VAL A 125 -5.07 19.65 -7.83
C VAL A 125 -6.05 20.82 -7.76
N VAL A 126 -6.98 20.77 -6.81
CA VAL A 126 -8.11 21.71 -6.71
C VAL A 126 -8.13 22.43 -5.35
N GLY A 127 -8.07 23.76 -5.43
CA GLY A 127 -8.34 24.67 -4.32
C GLY A 127 -7.24 24.77 -3.26
N ALA A 128 -7.35 25.80 -2.40
CA ALA A 128 -6.45 26.04 -1.28
C ALA A 128 -6.54 24.97 -0.17
N ASP A 129 -7.67 24.26 -0.13
CA ASP A 129 -7.97 23.20 0.86
C ASP A 129 -7.29 21.85 0.54
N GLY A 130 -6.50 21.78 -0.54
CA GLY A 130 -5.71 20.61 -0.88
C GLY A 130 -6.54 19.36 -1.26
N ALA A 131 -7.47 19.48 -2.23
CA ALA A 131 -8.01 18.28 -2.88
C ALA A 131 -7.20 17.90 -4.10
N VAL A 132 -7.10 16.61 -4.36
CA VAL A 132 -6.68 16.07 -5.65
C VAL A 132 -7.91 15.59 -6.41
N LEU A 133 -8.00 15.95 -7.70
CA LEU A 133 -9.04 15.48 -8.60
C LEU A 133 -8.56 14.17 -9.25
N LEU A 134 -9.24 13.06 -8.96
CA LEU A 134 -8.88 11.74 -9.45
C LEU A 134 -9.89 11.25 -10.48
N ALA A 135 -9.41 10.62 -11.55
CA ALA A 135 -10.26 9.85 -12.45
C ALA A 135 -10.48 8.47 -11.87
N LEU A 136 -11.73 8.17 -11.53
CA LEU A 136 -12.13 6.90 -10.94
C LEU A 136 -13.21 6.23 -11.79
N SER A 137 -13.29 4.90 -11.73
CA SER A 137 -14.44 4.21 -12.30
C SER A 137 -15.71 4.59 -11.51
N PRO A 138 -16.90 4.58 -12.14
CA PRO A 138 -18.15 5.00 -11.49
C PRO A 138 -18.44 4.20 -10.20
N ASP A 139 -18.15 2.90 -10.20
CA ASP A 139 -18.37 2.05 -9.03
C ASP A 139 -17.44 2.42 -7.87
N ARG A 140 -16.18 2.78 -8.15
CA ARG A 140 -15.23 3.24 -7.14
C ARG A 140 -15.58 4.64 -6.62
N ALA A 141 -16.01 5.53 -7.50
CA ALA A 141 -16.50 6.84 -7.11
C ALA A 141 -17.68 6.72 -6.12
N ARG A 142 -18.65 5.84 -6.41
CA ARG A 142 -19.77 5.55 -5.50
C ARG A 142 -19.31 4.98 -4.17
N ALA A 143 -18.36 4.03 -4.20
CA ALA A 143 -17.81 3.45 -2.98
C ALA A 143 -17.13 4.49 -2.08
N ILE A 144 -16.40 5.46 -2.66
CA ILE A 144 -15.73 6.52 -1.91
C ILE A 144 -16.72 7.55 -1.36
N VAL A 145 -17.74 7.93 -2.14
CA VAL A 145 -18.78 8.86 -1.69
C VAL A 145 -19.65 8.25 -0.59
N GLY A 146 -19.80 6.92 -0.56
CA GLY A 146 -20.50 6.20 0.50
C GLY A 146 -19.72 6.05 1.81
N LEU A 147 -18.47 6.52 1.88
CA LEU A 147 -17.68 6.47 3.11
C LEU A 147 -18.17 7.52 4.12
N PRO A 148 -17.96 7.29 5.43
CA PRO A 148 -18.31 8.26 6.47
C PRO A 148 -17.68 9.63 6.20
N GLU A 149 -18.43 10.69 6.50
CA GLU A 149 -17.91 12.05 6.50
C GLU A 149 -16.71 12.15 7.45
N GLY A 150 -15.61 12.74 6.98
CA GLY A 150 -14.35 12.81 7.74
C GLY A 150 -13.40 11.63 7.54
N THR A 151 -13.71 10.69 6.63
CA THR A 151 -12.73 9.68 6.19
C THR A 151 -11.48 10.37 5.67
N ARG A 152 -10.34 9.99 6.22
CA ARG A 152 -9.03 10.52 5.85
C ARG A 152 -8.46 9.67 4.73
N PHE A 153 -7.95 10.29 3.67
CA PHE A 153 -7.42 9.56 2.51
C PHE A 153 -5.90 9.72 2.42
N GLY A 154 -5.21 8.61 2.21
CA GLY A 154 -3.79 8.57 1.84
C GLY A 154 -3.63 8.26 0.35
N VAL A 155 -2.50 8.65 -0.22
CA VAL A 155 -2.14 8.31 -1.61
C VAL A 155 -0.73 7.72 -1.67
N MET A 156 -0.54 6.74 -2.53
CA MET A 156 0.77 6.18 -2.88
C MET A 156 1.03 6.39 -4.37
N VAL A 157 2.10 7.09 -4.71
CA VAL A 157 2.45 7.37 -6.11
C VAL A 157 3.12 6.14 -6.72
N ARG A 158 2.62 5.72 -7.89
CA ARG A 158 3.26 4.68 -8.69
C ARG A 158 4.22 5.34 -9.68
N PRO A 159 5.51 4.94 -9.69
CA PRO A 159 6.39 5.30 -10.79
C PRO A 159 5.83 4.72 -12.09
N LYS A 160 5.87 5.51 -13.16
CA LYS A 160 5.57 5.06 -14.52
C LYS A 160 6.74 4.30 -15.12
#